data_AF-A0A564Q8P0-F1
#
_entry.id   AF-A0A564Q8P0-F1
#
_cell.length_a   1.000
_cell.length_b   1.000
_cell.length_c   1.000
_cell.angle_alpha   90.00
_cell.angle_beta   90.00
_cell.angle_gamma   90.00
#
_symmetry.space_group_name_H-M   'P 1'
#
loop_
_entity.id
_entity.type
_entity.pdbx_description
1 polymer ?
#
loop_
_entity_poly.entity_id
_entity_poly.type
_entity_poly.pdbx_seq_one_letter_code
_entity_poly.pdbx_strand_id
1 'polypeptide(L)'
;MVLKIFDFHVKRKRGKVLEKKDKRYNKKFNRTRVVVEHAIGRMKKFKIMGSIFRNRLKRYDDMTSIVSGLTNFRAMMSSEFDLNEFVA
;
A
#
# COMPACT_ATOMS: atom_id res chain seq x y z
N MET A 1 18.91 -20.41 5.76
CA MET A 1 17.46 -20.29 5.51
C MET A 1 17.00 -18.94 6.06
N VAL A 2 17.42 -17.84 5.42
CA VAL A 2 17.03 -16.50 5.84
C VAL A 2 15.67 -16.22 5.23
N LEU A 3 14.71 -15.89 6.09
CA LEU A 3 13.31 -15.72 5.75
C LEU A 3 13.14 -14.82 4.51
N LYS A 4 12.22 -15.26 3.65
CA LYS A 4 11.56 -14.49 2.59
C LYS A 4 10.78 -13.31 3.20
N ILE A 5 11.49 -12.32 3.76
CA ILE A 5 10.88 -11.19 4.47
C ILE A 5 10.17 -10.20 3.52
N PHE A 6 10.34 -10.35 2.21
CA PHE A 6 9.49 -9.67 1.24
C PHE A 6 9.02 -10.68 0.19
N ASP A 7 7.74 -11.00 0.24
CA ASP A 7 7.00 -11.73 -0.80
C ASP A 7 7.00 -10.92 -2.11
N PHE A 8 8.11 -10.95 -2.86
CA PHE A 8 8.25 -10.20 -4.11
C PHE A 8 7.57 -10.91 -5.30
N HIS A 9 7.09 -10.12 -6.27
CA HIS A 9 6.58 -10.63 -7.54
C HIS A 9 7.63 -11.51 -8.24
N VAL A 10 7.26 -12.75 -8.56
CA VAL A 10 8.17 -13.72 -9.20
C VAL A 10 8.44 -13.28 -10.64
N LYS A 11 9.72 -13.03 -10.95
CA LYS A 11 10.17 -12.67 -12.30
C LYS A 11 10.40 -13.93 -13.15
N ARG A 12 10.07 -13.84 -14.43
CA ARG A 12 10.35 -14.90 -15.41
C ARG A 12 11.85 -14.95 -15.71
N LYS A 13 12.45 -16.15 -15.75
CA LYS A 13 13.83 -16.35 -16.22
C LYS A 13 13.89 -16.26 -17.76
N ARG A 14 14.99 -15.75 -18.32
CA ARG A 14 15.18 -15.64 -19.77
C ARG A 14 15.02 -17.03 -20.43
N GLY A 15 14.23 -17.10 -21.50
CA GLY A 15 13.96 -18.34 -22.24
C GLY A 15 13.03 -19.36 -21.56
N LYS A 16 12.48 -19.07 -20.37
CA LYS A 16 11.56 -19.97 -19.67
C LYS A 16 10.17 -19.37 -19.53
N VAL A 17 9.14 -20.22 -19.49
CA VAL A 17 7.75 -19.80 -19.20
C VAL A 17 7.56 -19.77 -17.68
N LEU A 18 6.76 -18.80 -17.20
CA LEU A 18 6.41 -18.70 -15.79
C LEU A 18 5.45 -19.85 -15.41
N GLU A 19 5.75 -20.57 -14.33
CA GLU A 19 4.96 -21.71 -13.91
C GLU A 19 3.54 -21.28 -13.51
N LYS A 20 2.55 -22.17 -13.67
CA LYS A 20 1.15 -21.88 -13.33
C LYS A 20 1.00 -21.44 -11.86
N LYS A 21 1.76 -22.04 -10.94
CA LYS A 21 1.77 -21.66 -9.51
C LYS A 21 2.26 -20.23 -9.30
N ASP A 22 3.32 -19.84 -9.98
CA ASP A 22 3.92 -18.50 -9.87
C ASP A 22 2.99 -17.44 -10.47
N LYS A 23 2.29 -17.76 -11.57
CA LYS A 23 1.24 -16.90 -12.13
C LYS A 23 0.11 -16.66 -11.13
N ARG A 24 -0.37 -17.72 -10.45
CA ARG A 24 -1.43 -17.61 -9.44
C ARG A 24 -0.98 -16.78 -8.25
N TYR A 25 0.24 -17.00 -7.78
CA TYR A 25 0.86 -16.20 -6.72
C TYR A 25 0.96 -14.72 -7.12
N ASN A 26 1.55 -14.42 -8.28
CA ASN A 26 1.67 -13.04 -8.80
C ASN A 26 0.31 -12.37 -8.97
N LYS A 27 -0.74 -13.10 -9.37
CA LYS A 27 -2.10 -12.57 -9.46
C LYS A 27 -2.63 -12.14 -8.09
N LYS A 28 -2.44 -12.94 -7.03
CA LYS A 28 -2.84 -12.58 -5.66
C LYS A 28 -2.03 -11.40 -5.14
N PHE A 29 -0.71 -11.41 -5.37
CA PHE A 29 0.18 -10.34 -4.99
C PHE A 29 -0.19 -9.01 -5.68
N ASN A 30 -0.41 -9.03 -6.99
CA ASN A 30 -0.79 -7.84 -7.76
C ASN A 30 -2.14 -7.27 -7.33
N ARG A 31 -3.12 -8.12 -6.96
CA ARG A 31 -4.40 -7.64 -6.38
C ARG A 31 -4.18 -6.82 -5.12
N THR A 32 -3.29 -7.30 -4.24
CA THR A 32 -2.93 -6.59 -3.00
C THR A 32 -2.20 -5.28 -3.32
N ARG A 33 -1.26 -5.30 -4.27
CA ARG A 33 -0.53 -4.11 -4.71
C ARG A 33 -1.42 -3.01 -5.25
N VAL A 34 -2.43 -3.34 -6.05
CA VAL A 34 -3.36 -2.34 -6.60
C VAL A 34 -4.01 -1.52 -5.48
N VAL A 35 -4.44 -2.17 -4.38
CA VAL A 35 -5.01 -1.48 -3.22
C VAL A 35 -3.98 -0.55 -2.56
N VAL A 36 -2.77 -1.05 -2.32
CA VAL A 36 -1.67 -0.29 -1.71
C VAL A 36 -1.25 0.91 -2.58
N GLU A 37 -1.11 0.70 -3.89
CA GLU A 37 -0.72 1.75 -4.83
C GLU A 37 -1.79 2.84 -4.93
N HIS A 38 -3.08 2.48 -4.89
CA HIS A 38 -4.15 3.47 -4.81
C HIS A 38 -4.12 4.26 -3.50
N ALA A 39 -3.86 3.61 -2.36
CA ALA A 39 -3.71 4.30 -1.07
C ALA A 39 -2.53 5.29 -1.09
N ILE A 40 -1.34 4.84 -1.55
CA ILE A 40 -0.16 5.70 -1.70
C ILE A 40 -0.44 6.85 -2.68
N GLY A 41 -1.11 6.58 -3.80
CA GLY A 41 -1.50 7.59 -4.77
C GLY A 41 -2.40 8.67 -4.19
N ARG A 42 -3.37 8.30 -3.33
CA ARG A 42 -4.21 9.26 -2.60
C ARG A 42 -3.38 10.07 -1.59
N MET A 43 -2.51 9.42 -0.82
CA MET A 43 -1.65 10.11 0.15
C MET A 43 -0.72 11.13 -0.51
N LYS A 44 -0.13 10.80 -1.67
CA LYS A 44 0.77 11.71 -2.41
C LYS A 44 0.08 12.97 -2.92
N LYS A 45 -1.26 12.99 -3.07
CA LYS A 45 -2.01 14.20 -3.46
C LYS A 45 -1.90 15.32 -2.41
N PHE A 46 -1.68 14.97 -1.14
CA PHE A 46 -1.42 15.93 -0.06
C PHE A 46 0.00 16.52 -0.11
N LYS A 47 0.83 16.10 -1.07
CA LYS A 47 2.19 16.60 -1.32
C LYS A 47 3.21 16.36 -0.19
N ILE A 48 2.81 15.83 0.97
CA ILE A 48 3.71 15.48 2.09
C ILE A 48 4.77 14.46 1.66
N MET A 49 4.36 13.40 0.95
CA MET A 49 5.26 12.33 0.45
C MET A 49 5.58 12.46 -1.05
N GLY A 50 5.07 13.51 -1.71
CA GLY A 50 5.20 13.70 -3.16
C GLY A 50 6.02 14.93 -3.56
N SER A 51 6.44 15.74 -2.59
CA SER A 51 7.18 16.99 -2.83
C SER A 51 8.08 17.31 -1.64
N ILE A 52 8.88 18.38 -1.76
CA ILE A 52 9.71 18.87 -0.65
C ILE A 52 8.81 19.34 0.50
N PHE A 53 8.96 18.71 1.66
CA PHE A 53 8.28 19.11 2.88
C PHE A 53 8.92 20.37 3.45
N ARG A 54 8.22 21.51 3.38
CA ARG A 54 8.75 22.82 3.78
C ARG A 54 8.53 23.18 5.26
N ASN A 55 7.94 22.30 6.05
CA ASN A 55 7.72 22.53 7.48
C ASN A 55 8.81 21.85 8.31
N ARG A 56 8.86 22.13 9.62
CA ARG A 56 9.81 21.52 10.55
C ARG A 56 9.72 20.00 10.50
N LEU A 57 10.85 19.32 10.27
CA LEU A 57 10.92 17.86 10.13
C LEU A 57 10.33 17.10 11.33
N LYS A 58 10.42 17.65 12.55
CA LYS A 58 9.78 17.09 13.75
C LYS A 58 8.26 16.90 13.64
N ARG A 59 7.60 17.56 12.69
CA ARG A 59 6.15 17.43 12.43
C ARG A 59 5.85 16.49 11.27
N TYR A 60 6.86 15.94 10.60
CA TYR A 60 6.65 15.14 9.40
C TYR A 60 5.85 13.86 9.71
N ASP A 61 6.15 13.19 10.81
CA ASP A 61 5.47 11.96 11.23
C ASP A 61 4.03 12.23 11.66
N ASP A 62 3.78 13.31 12.41
CA ASP A 62 2.43 13.74 12.78
C ASP A 62 1.58 14.04 11.53
N MET A 63 2.12 14.85 10.62
CA MET A 63 1.43 15.23 9.38
C MET A 63 1.17 14.01 8.47
N THR A 64 2.12 13.08 8.43
CA THR A 64 1.97 11.80 7.75
C THR A 64 0.86 10.95 8.36
N SER A 65 0.81 10.87 9.69
CA SER A 65 -0.21 10.11 10.45
C SER A 65 -1.61 10.69 10.25
N ILE A 66 -1.73 12.02 10.21
CA ILE A 66 -3.00 12.70 9.91
C ILE A 66 -3.46 12.37 8.49
N VAL A 67 -2.57 12.48 7.49
CA VAL A 67 -2.94 12.20 6.09
C VAL A 67 -3.24 10.73 5.84
N SER A 68 -2.53 9.81 6.48
CA SER A 68 -2.84 8.37 6.40
C SER A 68 -4.21 8.09 7.03
N GLY A 69 -4.49 8.65 8.21
CA GLY A 69 -5.80 8.56 8.87
C GLY A 69 -6.94 9.05 7.99
N LEU A 70 -6.82 10.24 7.40
CA LEU A 70 -7.83 10.79 6.49
C LEU A 70 -8.03 9.95 5.23
N THR A 71 -6.94 9.42 4.67
CA THR A 71 -7.00 8.57 3.47
C THR A 71 -7.67 7.23 3.76
N ASN A 72 -7.36 6.62 4.91
CA ASN A 72 -7.95 5.36 5.36
C ASN A 72 -9.43 5.54 5.69
N PHE A 73 -9.79 6.59 6.44
CA PHE A 73 -11.17 6.91 6.77
C PHE A 73 -12.02 7.05 5.50
N ARG A 74 -11.53 7.79 4.50
CA ARG A 74 -12.25 7.92 3.22
C ARG A 74 -12.39 6.59 2.48
N ALA A 75 -11.37 5.72 2.52
CA ALA A 75 -11.45 4.40 1.91
C ALA A 75 -12.51 3.53 2.60
N MET A 76 -12.57 3.54 3.93
CA MET A 76 -13.57 2.83 4.73
C MET A 76 -15.00 3.31 4.43
N MET A 77 -15.20 4.63 4.38
CA MET A 77 -16.52 5.21 4.04
C MET A 77 -17.00 4.85 2.63
N SER A 78 -16.09 4.53 1.72
CA SER A 78 -16.44 4.12 0.35
C SER A 78 -16.77 2.63 0.23
N SER A 79 -16.57 1.83 1.29
CA SER A 79 -16.65 0.38 1.26
C SER A 79 -17.71 -0.23 2.19
N GLU A 80 -18.72 0.54 2.64
CA GLU A 80 -19.71 0.08 3.64
C GLU A 80 -19.05 -0.59 4.86
N PHE A 81 -17.90 -0.06 5.28
CA PHE A 81 -17.13 -0.61 6.39
C PHE A 81 -17.79 -0.25 7.72
N ASP A 82 -18.11 -1.23 8.55
CA ASP A 82 -18.68 -1.01 9.88
C ASP A 82 -17.59 -0.53 10.85
N LEU A 83 -17.68 0.73 11.27
CA LEU A 83 -16.74 1.32 12.23
C LEU A 83 -16.88 0.69 13.63
N ASN A 84 -18.03 0.12 13.96
CA ASN A 84 -18.28 -0.45 15.29
C ASN A 84 -17.48 -1.74 15.54
N GLU A 85 -17.17 -2.51 14.49
CA GLU A 85 -16.38 -3.75 14.60
C GLU A 85 -14.88 -3.49 14.78
N PHE A 86 -14.38 -2.30 14.42
CA PHE A 86 -12.96 -1.94 14.53
C PHE A 86 -12.58 -1.25 15.85
N VAL A 87 -13.54 -0.57 16.48
CA VAL A 87 -13.31 0.20 17.72
C VAL A 87 -13.62 -0.62 18.98
N ALA A 88 -14.40 -1.69 18.85
CA ALA A 88 -14.65 -2.68 19.91
C ALA A 88 -13.43 -3.62 20.10
#